data_AF-A0AAD9DW29-F1
#
_entry.id   AF-A0AAD9DW29-F1
#
_cell.length_a   1.000
_cell.length_b   1.000
_cell.length_c   1.000
_cell.angle_alpha   90.00
_cell.angle_beta   90.00
_cell.angle_gamma   90.00
#
_symmetry.space_group_name_H-M   'P 1'
#
loop_
_entity.id
_entity.type
_entity.pdbx_description
1 polymer ?
#
loop_
_entity_poly.entity_id
_entity_poly.type
_entity_poly.pdbx_seq_one_letter_code
_entity_poly.pdbx_strand_id
1 'polypeptide(L)'
;MASRIRLVRFFGGFVCGVTVSTGACIAAVKLYMPEHRPEEHVHEKVSAAQRLIELYGLPLTGAETRSYTNHILSYDQTRRTPKWVAEHLSNEKLLGKNQWQRHFISRISSHRIMKIIQASGTDIYFLLPRLEMYCRELTERFSDVWVISGPLTLPQVYQDGKKMVSYQLIGKDDVAVPTHLYKVILVRKDPSAEPLALGAFIVPNAPISFEHHLKEYQVSLTDLQRMSGLTFFPKIEKAEGLKNLCLVDSCELMDFKRFTLYITSRKVVSAKTLAKLEKMMSDLEEAGITPDNYLAKLYHEKKQELLKKESPQNQVG
;
A
#
# COMPACT_ATOMS: atom_id res chain seq x y z
N MET A 1 -37.93 -35.81 -18.15
CA MET A 1 -38.94 -36.58 -17.41
C MET A 1 -38.24 -37.57 -16.50
N ALA A 2 -38.61 -37.55 -15.21
CA ALA A 2 -38.44 -38.57 -14.13
C ALA A 2 -37.13 -39.37 -14.07
N SER A 3 -36.20 -39.09 -13.14
CA SER A 3 -36.22 -39.47 -11.70
C SER A 3 -36.17 -40.99 -11.44
N ARG A 4 -35.10 -41.45 -10.80
CA ARG A 4 -35.12 -42.57 -9.85
C ARG A 4 -34.11 -42.35 -8.73
N ILE A 5 -34.63 -41.89 -7.59
CA ILE A 5 -34.04 -42.05 -6.26
C ILE A 5 -34.49 -43.41 -5.73
N ARG A 6 -33.60 -44.20 -5.10
CA ARG A 6 -33.96 -45.01 -3.93
C ARG A 6 -32.84 -45.03 -2.90
N LEU A 7 -33.25 -44.63 -1.71
CA LEU A 7 -32.54 -44.57 -0.43
C LEU A 7 -33.03 -45.74 0.43
N VAL A 8 -32.13 -46.49 1.08
CA VAL A 8 -32.41 -47.36 2.25
C VAL A 8 -31.15 -47.37 3.13
N ARG A 9 -31.07 -46.57 4.21
CA ARG A 9 -31.34 -46.88 5.64
C ARG A 9 -30.60 -48.12 6.18
N PHE A 10 -29.50 -47.94 6.93
CA PHE A 10 -29.38 -47.82 8.41
C PHE A 10 -29.68 -49.11 9.20
N PHE A 11 -28.65 -49.68 9.85
CA PHE A 11 -28.57 -50.37 11.16
C PHE A 11 -27.07 -50.73 11.28
N GLY A 12 -26.27 -50.36 12.28
CA GLY A 12 -26.46 -50.37 13.73
C GLY A 12 -25.31 -51.20 14.31
N GLY A 13 -24.68 -50.75 15.41
CA GLY A 13 -23.84 -51.63 16.25
C GLY A 13 -22.38 -51.21 16.43
N PHE A 14 -22.13 -50.55 17.54
CA PHE A 14 -20.82 -50.41 18.20
C PHE A 14 -20.53 -51.69 19.03
N VAL A 15 -19.25 -51.98 19.30
CA VAL A 15 -18.66 -52.55 20.55
C VAL A 15 -17.59 -53.65 20.33
N CYS A 16 -16.35 -53.24 20.67
CA CYS A 16 -15.21 -53.91 21.34
C CYS A 16 -14.51 -55.19 20.85
N GLY A 17 -13.17 -55.04 20.74
CA GLY A 17 -12.12 -55.97 21.20
C GLY A 17 -11.90 -57.22 20.35
N VAL A 18 -10.69 -57.75 20.13
CA VAL A 18 -9.46 -57.68 20.91
C VAL A 18 -8.27 -58.06 19.98
N THR A 19 -7.06 -57.67 20.43
CA THR A 19 -5.73 -58.22 20.10
C THR A 19 -5.26 -58.19 18.65
N VAL A 20 -4.48 -57.16 18.28
CA VAL A 20 -3.48 -57.29 17.22
C VAL A 20 -2.09 -57.17 17.84
N SER A 21 -1.33 -58.23 17.63
CA SER A 21 0.04 -58.46 18.07
C SER A 21 0.99 -57.33 17.68
N THR A 22 1.91 -57.02 18.59
CA THR A 22 2.93 -55.97 18.49
C THR A 22 3.89 -56.12 17.30
N GLY A 23 3.87 -57.27 16.60
CA GLY A 23 4.73 -57.55 15.44
C GLY A 23 4.17 -57.09 14.08
N ALA A 24 2.85 -56.92 13.94
CA ALA A 24 2.24 -56.55 12.64
C ALA A 24 2.16 -55.02 12.43
N CYS A 25 2.11 -54.23 13.50
CA CYS A 25 2.02 -52.77 13.40
C CYS A 25 3.35 -52.12 12.97
N ILE A 26 4.50 -52.71 13.31
CA ILE A 26 5.80 -52.10 12.98
C ILE A 26 6.08 -52.18 11.47
N ALA A 27 5.64 -53.26 10.81
CA ALA A 27 5.80 -53.41 9.36
C ALA A 27 4.81 -52.53 8.57
N ALA A 28 3.55 -52.40 9.04
CA ALA A 28 2.56 -51.54 8.41
C ALA A 28 2.86 -50.04 8.56
N VAL A 29 3.46 -49.62 9.69
CA VAL A 29 3.84 -48.21 9.90
C VAL A 29 5.00 -47.79 8.99
N LYS A 30 5.93 -48.69 8.63
CA LYS A 30 7.02 -48.36 7.69
C LYS A 30 6.60 -48.27 6.22
N LEU A 31 5.46 -48.84 5.82
CA LEU A 31 4.95 -48.78 4.45
C LEU A 31 3.99 -47.61 4.19
N TYR A 32 3.56 -46.89 5.23
CA TYR A 32 2.66 -45.73 5.13
C TYR A 32 3.23 -44.44 5.71
N MET A 33 4.48 -44.46 6.20
CA MET A 33 5.20 -43.25 6.59
C MET A 33 6.03 -42.78 5.40
N PRO A 34 5.77 -41.59 4.82
CA PRO A 34 6.67 -41.01 3.86
C PRO A 34 8.02 -40.81 4.56
N GLU A 35 9.12 -41.22 3.92
CA GLU A 35 10.46 -40.86 4.37
C GLU A 35 10.46 -39.37 4.70
N HIS A 36 10.68 -39.04 5.98
CA HIS A 36 11.03 -37.70 6.39
C HIS A 36 12.36 -37.39 5.70
N ARG A 37 12.27 -36.83 4.49
CA ARG A 37 13.24 -35.88 3.99
C ARG A 37 13.44 -34.91 5.15
N PRO A 38 14.67 -34.66 5.65
CA PRO A 38 14.85 -33.70 6.72
C PRO A 38 14.09 -32.45 6.28
N GLU A 39 13.14 -31.99 7.10
CA GLU A 39 12.61 -30.65 6.94
C GLU A 39 13.85 -29.78 7.00
N GLU A 40 14.31 -29.33 5.84
CA GLU A 40 15.11 -28.13 5.77
C GLU A 40 14.24 -27.11 6.49
N HIS A 41 14.61 -26.84 7.75
CA HIS A 41 14.24 -25.62 8.40
C HIS A 41 14.61 -24.52 7.41
N VAL A 42 13.61 -24.06 6.66
CA VAL A 42 13.66 -22.78 5.98
C VAL A 42 13.68 -21.78 7.12
N HIS A 43 14.86 -21.60 7.71
CA HIS A 43 15.23 -20.34 8.29
C HIS A 43 15.14 -19.36 7.14
N GLU A 44 13.92 -18.85 6.94
CA GLU A 44 13.60 -17.83 5.95
C GLU A 44 14.48 -16.65 6.33
N LYS A 45 15.61 -16.51 5.63
CA LYS A 45 16.54 -15.41 5.85
C LYS A 45 15.73 -14.14 5.63
N VAL A 46 15.33 -13.48 6.72
CA VAL A 46 14.66 -12.18 6.71
C VAL A 46 15.37 -11.35 5.65
N SER A 47 14.64 -10.97 4.60
CA SER A 47 15.25 -10.32 3.44
C SER A 47 15.92 -9.02 3.90
N ALA A 48 16.99 -8.59 3.24
CA ALA A 48 17.65 -7.32 3.58
C ALA A 48 16.65 -6.14 3.58
N ALA A 49 15.63 -6.19 2.72
CA ALA A 49 14.54 -5.22 2.68
C ALA A 49 13.69 -5.22 3.96
N GLN A 50 13.34 -6.39 4.50
CA GLN A 50 12.59 -6.49 5.76
C GLN A 50 13.39 -5.96 6.95
N ARG A 51 14.69 -6.29 7.03
CA ARG A 51 15.59 -5.75 8.07
C ARG A 51 15.64 -4.21 8.04
N LEU A 52 15.67 -3.62 6.86
CA LEU A 52 15.62 -2.16 6.71
C LEU A 52 14.30 -1.57 7.21
N ILE A 53 13.16 -2.19 6.89
CA ILE A 53 11.84 -1.72 7.36
C ILE A 53 11.76 -1.76 8.90
N GLU A 54 12.31 -2.79 9.52
CA GLU A 54 12.27 -3.00 10.98
C GLU A 54 13.35 -2.24 11.77
N LEU A 55 14.22 -1.48 11.07
CA LEU A 55 15.41 -0.86 11.65
C LEU A 55 15.08 -0.04 12.92
N TYR A 56 14.07 0.83 12.83
CA TYR A 56 13.61 1.66 13.95
C TYR A 56 12.43 1.06 14.72
N GLY A 57 12.07 -0.19 14.44
CA GLY A 57 10.95 -0.90 15.04
C GLY A 57 9.62 -0.64 14.32
N LEU A 58 8.77 -1.68 14.33
CA LEU A 58 7.43 -1.63 13.77
C LEU A 58 6.44 -1.05 14.80
N PRO A 59 5.28 -0.52 14.35
CA PRO A 59 4.29 -0.04 15.29
C PRO A 59 3.75 -1.14 16.21
N LEU A 60 3.80 -0.89 17.52
CA LEU A 60 3.34 -1.83 18.53
C LEU A 60 1.81 -1.83 18.58
N THR A 61 1.20 -2.99 18.37
CA THR A 61 -0.28 -3.18 18.34
C THR A 61 -0.78 -4.36 19.17
N GLY A 62 0.11 -5.25 19.61
CA GLY A 62 -0.25 -6.57 20.15
C GLY A 62 -0.84 -7.56 19.13
N ALA A 63 -0.89 -7.22 17.84
CA ALA A 63 -1.43 -8.06 16.76
C ALA A 63 -0.33 -8.58 15.84
N GLU A 64 -0.58 -9.71 15.20
CA GLU A 64 0.37 -10.34 14.26
C GLU A 64 0.73 -9.42 13.09
N THR A 65 2.01 -9.44 12.73
CA THR A 65 2.58 -8.73 11.59
C THR A 65 2.74 -9.65 10.40
N ARG A 66 2.43 -9.16 9.19
CA ARG A 66 2.61 -9.87 7.92
C ARG A 66 3.69 -9.18 7.12
N SER A 67 4.72 -9.92 6.75
CA SER A 67 5.87 -9.40 6.01
C SER A 67 5.81 -9.80 4.55
N TYR A 68 6.07 -8.84 3.67
CA TYR A 68 6.16 -9.02 2.23
C TYR A 68 7.49 -8.47 1.73
N THR A 69 7.77 -8.58 0.42
CA THR A 69 9.05 -8.20 -0.17
C THR A 69 9.44 -6.74 0.09
N ASN A 70 8.48 -5.82 0.06
CA ASN A 70 8.73 -4.37 0.10
C ASN A 70 8.00 -3.62 1.21
N HIS A 71 7.18 -4.31 2.01
CA HIS A 71 6.41 -3.71 3.09
C HIS A 71 6.07 -4.76 4.14
N ILE A 72 5.75 -4.28 5.34
CA ILE A 72 5.24 -5.08 6.46
C ILE A 72 3.94 -4.41 6.92
N LEU A 73 2.94 -5.19 7.33
CA LEU A 73 1.68 -4.63 7.81
C LEU A 73 1.15 -5.37 9.03
N SER A 74 0.28 -4.70 9.79
CA SER A 74 -0.62 -5.35 10.74
C SER A 74 -2.05 -5.17 10.26
N TYR A 75 -2.87 -6.21 10.36
CA TYR A 75 -4.23 -6.22 9.81
C TYR A 75 -5.28 -6.22 10.92
N ASP A 76 -6.31 -5.37 10.76
CA ASP A 76 -7.50 -5.37 11.59
C ASP A 76 -8.58 -6.25 10.94
N GLN A 77 -8.82 -7.43 11.53
CA GLN A 77 -9.83 -8.35 11.02
C GLN A 77 -11.25 -7.83 11.21
N THR A 78 -11.50 -7.01 12.23
CA THR A 78 -12.83 -6.45 12.52
C THR A 78 -13.19 -5.36 11.53
N ARG A 79 -12.23 -4.50 11.19
CA ARG A 79 -12.41 -3.40 10.24
C ARG A 79 -12.12 -3.80 8.79
N ARG A 80 -11.55 -5.00 8.59
CA ARG A 80 -11.10 -5.54 7.30
C ARG A 80 -10.18 -4.57 6.55
N THR A 81 -9.33 -3.88 7.31
CA THR A 81 -8.37 -2.87 6.85
C THR A 81 -7.04 -3.03 7.57
N PRO A 82 -5.91 -2.58 7.02
CA PRO A 82 -4.65 -2.56 7.76
C PRO A 82 -4.76 -1.60 8.96
N LYS A 83 -4.20 -1.96 10.12
CA LYS A 83 -3.95 -1.01 11.22
C LYS A 83 -2.85 -0.03 10.82
N TRP A 84 -1.82 -0.56 10.18
CA TRP A 84 -0.68 0.18 9.64
C TRP A 84 0.02 -0.66 8.56
N VAL A 85 0.74 0.04 7.68
CA VAL A 85 1.64 -0.51 6.67
C VAL A 85 2.95 0.26 6.74
N ALA A 86 4.07 -0.45 6.93
CA ALA A 86 5.41 0.09 6.98
C ALA A 86 6.20 -0.27 5.73
N GLU A 87 6.86 0.70 5.12
CA GLU A 87 7.66 0.56 3.91
C GLU A 87 8.99 1.32 4.03
N HIS A 88 9.98 0.88 3.25
CA HIS A 88 11.29 1.54 3.14
C HIS A 88 11.58 1.85 1.68
N LEU A 89 11.74 3.12 1.36
CA LEU A 89 12.07 3.65 0.05
C LEU A 89 13.54 4.06 -0.01
N SER A 90 14.15 3.85 -1.17
CA SER A 90 15.46 4.39 -1.53
C SER A 90 15.48 4.60 -3.04
N ASN A 91 16.38 5.46 -3.51
CA ASN A 91 16.48 5.77 -4.94
C ASN A 91 16.75 4.51 -5.77
N GLU A 92 17.61 3.63 -5.29
CA GLU A 92 17.89 2.32 -5.92
C GLU A 92 16.63 1.45 -6.08
N LYS A 93 15.80 1.35 -5.03
CA LYS A 93 14.53 0.60 -5.08
C LYS A 93 13.53 1.21 -6.07
N LEU A 94 13.57 2.53 -6.27
CA LEU A 94 12.70 3.23 -7.22
C LEU A 94 13.21 3.17 -8.66
N LEU A 95 14.52 3.07 -8.88
CA LEU A 95 15.13 3.04 -10.22
C LEU A 95 15.17 1.65 -10.85
N GLY A 96 14.95 0.57 -10.08
CA GLY A 96 14.97 -0.83 -10.54
C GLY A 96 14.26 -1.09 -11.89
N LYS A 97 14.83 -2.04 -12.66
CA LYS A 97 14.66 -2.27 -14.12
C LYS A 97 13.23 -2.54 -14.64
N ASN A 98 12.22 -2.69 -13.79
CA ASN A 98 10.86 -2.99 -14.19
C ASN A 98 9.92 -1.82 -13.83
N GLN A 99 9.30 -1.19 -14.84
CA GLN A 99 8.29 -0.13 -14.64
C GLN A 99 7.15 -0.56 -13.68
N TRP A 100 6.88 -1.86 -13.61
CA TRP A 100 5.96 -2.51 -12.69
C TRP A 100 6.37 -2.43 -11.22
N GLN A 101 7.67 -2.60 -10.89
CA GLN A 101 8.17 -2.47 -9.50
C GLN A 101 8.10 -1.02 -9.01
N ARG A 102 8.36 -0.03 -9.89
CA ARG A 102 8.21 1.40 -9.59
C ARG A 102 6.77 1.75 -9.16
N HIS A 103 5.79 1.14 -9.82
CA HIS A 103 4.37 1.28 -9.53
C HIS A 103 3.94 0.50 -8.29
N PHE A 104 4.53 -0.66 -8.01
CA PHE A 104 4.06 -1.59 -7.00
C PHE A 104 4.41 -1.15 -5.56
N ILE A 105 5.57 -0.53 -5.33
CA ILE A 105 6.07 -0.27 -3.96
C ILE A 105 5.14 0.67 -3.14
N SER A 106 4.74 1.85 -3.63
CA SER A 106 3.74 2.69 -2.89
C SER A 106 2.28 2.32 -3.14
N ARG A 107 1.99 1.50 -4.16
CA ARG A 107 0.62 1.03 -4.40
C ARG A 107 0.15 0.06 -3.32
N ILE A 108 0.99 -0.53 -2.47
CA ILE A 108 0.47 -1.52 -1.50
C ILE A 108 -0.18 -0.82 -0.29
N SER A 109 0.43 0.25 0.21
CA SER A 109 -0.15 1.10 1.26
C SER A 109 -1.42 1.79 0.77
N SER A 110 -1.49 2.11 -0.53
CA SER A 110 -2.57 2.92 -1.09
C SER A 110 -3.62 2.16 -1.88
N HIS A 111 -3.36 1.06 -2.60
CA HIS A 111 -4.40 0.37 -3.38
C HIS A 111 -5.42 -0.41 -2.54
N ARG A 112 -5.06 -0.86 -1.33
CA ARG A 112 -6.03 -1.49 -0.42
C ARG A 112 -6.78 -0.46 0.42
N ILE A 113 -6.14 0.64 0.80
CA ILE A 113 -6.75 1.73 1.57
C ILE A 113 -7.54 2.69 0.66
N MET A 114 -7.06 3.03 -0.54
CA MET A 114 -7.73 3.92 -1.52
C MET A 114 -8.88 3.25 -2.28
N LYS A 115 -8.94 1.92 -2.40
CA LYS A 115 -10.14 1.26 -2.94
C LYS A 115 -11.39 1.46 -2.06
N ILE A 116 -11.20 2.01 -0.87
CA ILE A 116 -12.23 2.37 0.10
C ILE A 116 -12.68 3.83 -0.08
N ILE A 117 -11.99 4.62 -0.92
CA ILE A 117 -12.45 5.95 -1.32
C ILE A 117 -13.60 5.77 -2.29
N GLN A 118 -14.81 6.08 -1.80
CA GLN A 118 -16.04 6.00 -2.55
C GLN A 118 -15.95 6.78 -3.87
N ALA A 119 -16.48 6.14 -4.91
CA ALA A 119 -16.83 6.65 -6.21
C ALA A 119 -17.52 8.03 -6.19
N SER A 120 -16.75 9.11 -6.13
CA SER A 120 -17.16 10.42 -6.63
C SER A 120 -16.29 10.72 -7.84
N GLY A 121 -16.92 10.87 -9.01
CA GLY A 121 -16.28 10.97 -10.32
C GLY A 121 -15.49 12.27 -10.56
N THR A 122 -14.70 12.72 -9.59
CA THR A 122 -13.73 13.80 -9.75
C THR A 122 -12.33 13.22 -9.53
N ASP A 123 -11.74 12.72 -10.60
CA ASP A 123 -10.36 12.19 -10.70
C ASP A 123 -9.25 13.23 -10.41
N ILE A 124 -9.63 14.40 -9.89
CA ILE A 124 -8.76 15.54 -9.67
C ILE A 124 -9.07 16.03 -8.24
N TYR A 125 -8.01 16.33 -7.48
CA TYR A 125 -8.04 16.81 -6.07
C TYR A 125 -8.06 15.72 -4.97
N PHE A 126 -7.07 14.81 -5.00
CA PHE A 126 -6.67 14.09 -3.80
C PHE A 126 -5.25 14.52 -3.38
N LEU A 127 -5.10 15.01 -2.14
CA LEU A 127 -3.81 15.29 -1.53
C LEU A 127 -2.96 14.01 -1.36
N LEU A 128 -3.61 12.87 -1.15
CA LEU A 128 -2.97 11.58 -0.85
C LEU A 128 -2.01 11.09 -1.96
N PRO A 129 -2.39 11.05 -3.25
CA PRO A 129 -1.45 10.77 -4.34
C PRO A 129 -0.25 11.72 -4.37
N ARG A 130 -0.47 13.02 -4.12
CA ARG A 130 0.63 14.02 -4.10
C ARG A 130 1.58 13.76 -2.94
N LEU A 131 1.06 13.39 -1.77
CA LEU A 131 1.86 13.02 -0.60
C LEU A 131 2.68 11.74 -0.85
N GLU A 132 2.14 10.75 -1.55
CA GLU A 132 2.94 9.59 -1.98
C GLU A 132 4.08 9.95 -2.93
N MET A 133 3.83 10.92 -3.82
CA MET A 133 4.88 11.41 -4.72
C MET A 133 5.96 12.15 -3.94
N TYR A 134 5.58 13.00 -2.98
CA TYR A 134 6.52 13.65 -2.07
C TYR A 134 7.40 12.62 -1.34
N CYS A 135 6.82 11.53 -0.80
CA CYS A 135 7.60 10.44 -0.18
C CYS A 135 8.66 9.84 -1.12
N ARG A 136 8.39 9.77 -2.42
CA ARG A 136 9.32 9.24 -3.43
C ARG A 136 10.39 10.27 -3.78
N GLU A 137 10.02 11.55 -3.91
CA GLU A 137 10.96 12.64 -4.17
C GLU A 137 11.96 12.82 -3.02
N LEU A 138 11.58 12.50 -1.78
CA LEU A 138 12.53 12.50 -0.66
C LEU A 138 13.74 11.59 -0.92
N THR A 139 13.59 10.50 -1.69
CA THR A 139 14.71 9.60 -2.00
C THR A 139 15.78 10.22 -2.93
N GLU A 140 15.50 11.38 -3.53
CA GLU A 140 16.48 12.13 -4.30
C GLU A 140 17.43 12.91 -3.39
N ARG A 141 17.02 13.19 -2.14
CA ARG A 141 17.74 14.02 -1.17
C ARG A 141 18.19 13.26 0.08
N PHE A 142 17.54 12.13 0.37
CA PHE A 142 17.77 11.27 1.51
C PHE A 142 18.07 9.84 1.04
N SER A 143 19.10 9.21 1.60
CA SER A 143 19.47 7.83 1.25
C SER A 143 18.37 6.83 1.59
N ASP A 144 17.72 7.05 2.74
CA ASP A 144 16.70 6.15 3.27
C ASP A 144 15.47 6.92 3.73
N VAL A 145 14.30 6.42 3.35
CA VAL A 145 13.00 6.97 3.71
C VAL A 145 12.11 5.85 4.22
N TRP A 146 11.74 5.89 5.49
CA TRP A 146 10.75 5.01 6.09
C TRP A 146 9.39 5.69 6.11
N VAL A 147 8.36 4.97 5.67
CA VAL A 147 6.98 5.48 5.67
C VAL A 147 6.09 4.48 6.38
N ILE A 148 5.31 4.96 7.35
CA ILE A 148 4.26 4.18 8.01
C ILE A 148 2.93 4.86 7.71
N SER A 149 2.01 4.14 7.06
CA SER A 149 0.69 4.64 6.67
C SER A 149 -0.42 3.84 7.33
N GLY A 150 -1.57 4.46 7.61
CA GLY A 150 -2.74 3.71 8.06
C GLY A 150 -4.02 4.54 8.17
N PRO A 151 -5.15 3.90 8.46
CA PRO A 151 -6.44 4.54 8.65
C PRO A 151 -6.63 5.10 10.07
N LEU A 152 -7.48 6.12 10.19
CA LEU A 152 -8.00 6.67 11.45
C LEU A 152 -9.51 6.86 11.39
N THR A 153 -10.15 6.54 12.51
CA THR A 153 -11.58 6.81 12.77
C THR A 153 -11.65 7.82 13.91
N LEU A 154 -11.63 9.11 13.56
CA LEU A 154 -11.60 10.20 14.53
C LEU A 154 -13.02 10.63 14.92
N PRO A 155 -13.24 11.03 16.19
CA PRO A 155 -14.55 11.50 16.64
C PRO A 155 -14.87 12.89 16.07
N GLN A 156 -16.15 13.12 15.79
CA GLN A 156 -16.72 14.43 15.50
C GLN A 156 -17.49 14.94 16.72
N VAL A 157 -17.45 16.25 16.96
CA VAL A 157 -18.21 16.91 18.03
C VAL A 157 -19.54 17.37 17.45
N TYR A 158 -20.64 16.96 18.06
CA TYR A 158 -22.00 17.32 17.65
C TYR A 158 -22.48 18.58 18.40
N GLN A 159 -23.60 19.14 17.96
CA GLN A 159 -24.17 20.38 18.53
C GLN A 159 -24.46 20.28 20.04
N ASP A 160 -24.72 19.08 20.54
CA ASP A 160 -24.95 18.79 21.96
C ASP A 160 -23.65 18.59 22.77
N GLY A 161 -22.49 18.83 22.15
CA GLY A 161 -21.17 18.64 22.75
C GLY A 161 -20.70 17.18 22.84
N LYS A 162 -21.54 16.20 22.44
CA LYS A 162 -21.14 14.80 22.45
C LYS A 162 -20.15 14.51 21.33
N LYS A 163 -19.20 13.64 21.62
CA LYS A 163 -18.23 13.12 20.65
C LYS A 163 -18.72 11.77 20.15
N MET A 164 -18.91 11.63 18.84
CA MET A 164 -19.24 10.33 18.23
C MET A 164 -18.27 10.00 17.11
N VAL A 165 -17.97 8.72 16.98
CA VAL A 165 -17.21 8.19 15.84
C VAL A 165 -18.22 7.55 14.90
N SER A 166 -18.34 8.10 13.69
CA SER A 166 -19.20 7.57 12.64
C SER A 166 -18.39 7.29 11.38
N TYR A 167 -18.54 6.10 10.80
CA TYR A 167 -17.92 5.73 9.55
C TYR A 167 -18.79 4.76 8.76
N GLN A 168 -18.63 4.78 7.44
CA GLN A 168 -19.37 3.90 6.54
C GLN A 168 -18.75 2.51 6.49
N LEU A 169 -19.57 1.49 6.24
CA LEU A 169 -19.15 0.14 5.87
C LEU A 169 -19.51 -0.10 4.39
N ILE A 170 -18.60 -0.71 3.62
CA ILE A 170 -18.81 -0.94 2.17
C ILE A 170 -18.64 -2.40 1.77
N GLY A 171 -19.39 -2.81 0.74
CA GLY A 171 -19.34 -4.16 0.17
C GLY A 171 -20.05 -5.21 1.01
N LYS A 172 -20.02 -6.48 0.55
CA LYS A 172 -20.65 -7.61 1.25
C LYS A 172 -19.96 -7.97 2.56
N ASP A 173 -18.68 -7.62 2.63
CA ASP A 173 -17.83 -7.85 3.79
C ASP A 173 -17.69 -6.57 4.60
N ASP A 174 -18.71 -5.70 4.68
CA ASP A 174 -18.76 -4.49 5.55
C ASP A 174 -17.39 -3.87 5.89
N VAL A 175 -16.63 -3.48 4.86
CA VAL A 175 -15.26 -2.97 5.02
C VAL A 175 -15.34 -1.53 5.55
N ALA A 176 -14.62 -1.23 6.64
CA ALA A 176 -14.70 0.08 7.27
C ALA A 176 -14.02 1.18 6.43
N VAL A 177 -14.74 2.27 6.18
CA VAL A 177 -14.25 3.47 5.51
C VAL A 177 -13.63 4.41 6.54
N PRO A 178 -12.32 4.68 6.50
CA PRO A 178 -11.71 5.56 7.48
C PRO A 178 -12.16 7.01 7.27
N THR A 179 -12.22 7.76 8.37
CA THR A 179 -12.48 9.21 8.33
C THR A 179 -11.25 10.00 7.89
N HIS A 180 -10.07 9.51 8.24
CA HIS A 180 -8.78 10.14 8.00
C HIS A 180 -7.75 9.05 7.70
N LEU A 181 -6.66 9.43 7.05
CA LEU A 181 -5.47 8.61 6.88
C LEU A 181 -4.30 9.32 7.54
N TYR A 182 -3.35 8.57 8.06
CA TYR A 182 -2.09 9.13 8.53
C TYR A 182 -0.90 8.61 7.72
N LYS A 183 0.16 9.41 7.72
CA LYS A 183 1.50 9.01 7.31
C LYS A 183 2.53 9.52 8.31
N VAL A 184 3.41 8.65 8.76
CA VAL A 184 4.62 8.99 9.50
C VAL A 184 5.81 8.74 8.58
N ILE A 185 6.59 9.79 8.33
CA ILE A 185 7.73 9.77 7.42
C ILE A 185 8.97 10.02 8.27
N LEU A 186 9.92 9.09 8.21
CA LEU A 186 11.24 9.22 8.83
C LEU A 186 12.28 9.18 7.71
N VAL A 187 13.24 10.09 7.74
CA VAL A 187 14.28 10.19 6.72
C VAL A 187 15.67 10.21 7.35
N ARG A 188 16.62 9.65 6.62
CA ARG A 188 18.05 9.71 6.91
C ARG A 188 18.81 10.16 5.67
N LYS A 189 19.66 11.18 5.82
CA LYS A 189 20.39 11.78 4.69
C LYS A 189 21.43 10.84 4.09
N ASP A 190 22.25 10.26 4.96
CA ASP A 190 23.21 9.22 4.64
C ASP A 190 23.39 8.28 5.86
N PRO A 191 23.96 7.08 5.70
CA PRO A 191 24.10 6.11 6.80
C PRO A 191 24.87 6.63 8.02
N SER A 192 25.71 7.65 7.85
CA SER A 192 26.48 8.30 8.92
C SER A 192 25.86 9.60 9.45
N ALA A 193 24.81 10.12 8.79
CA ALA A 193 24.22 11.39 9.14
C ALA A 193 23.29 11.26 10.34
N GLU A 194 23.70 11.91 11.42
CA GLU A 194 22.82 12.37 12.47
C GLU A 194 22.66 13.90 12.40
N PRO A 195 21.46 14.43 12.69
CA PRO A 195 20.28 13.72 13.17
C PRO A 195 19.29 13.30 12.05
N LEU A 196 18.46 12.31 12.38
CA LEU A 196 17.28 11.92 11.59
C LEU A 196 16.24 13.06 11.54
N ALA A 197 15.31 13.00 10.59
CA ALA A 197 14.16 13.90 10.56
C ALA A 197 12.84 13.16 10.40
N LEU A 198 11.80 13.62 11.09
CA LEU A 198 10.48 12.98 11.14
C LEU A 198 9.35 13.98 10.91
N GLY A 199 8.34 13.57 10.15
CA GLY A 199 7.07 14.27 9.99
C GLY A 199 5.90 13.31 10.14
N ALA A 200 4.88 13.70 10.90
CA ALA A 200 3.62 12.96 11.01
C ALA A 200 2.48 13.81 10.44
N PHE A 201 1.62 13.21 9.62
CA PHE A 201 0.55 13.90 8.91
C PHE A 201 -0.76 13.14 9.08
N ILE A 202 -1.86 13.87 9.27
CA ILE A 202 -3.23 13.33 9.28
C ILE A 202 -4.06 14.08 8.24
N VAL A 203 -4.57 13.34 7.26
CA VAL A 203 -5.29 13.89 6.11
C VAL A 203 -6.71 13.34 6.11
N PRO A 204 -7.76 14.18 5.96
CA PRO A 204 -9.12 13.68 5.87
C PRO A 204 -9.28 12.79 4.63
N ASN A 205 -10.11 11.75 4.76
CA ASN A 205 -10.43 10.86 3.67
C ASN A 205 -11.53 11.48 2.77
N ALA A 206 -11.23 12.66 2.23
CA ALA A 206 -12.12 13.49 1.43
C ALA A 206 -11.32 14.23 0.33
N PRO A 207 -11.98 14.77 -0.71
CA PRO A 207 -11.32 15.62 -1.70
C PRO A 207 -10.66 16.84 -1.05
N ILE A 208 -9.44 17.16 -1.48
CA ILE A 208 -8.64 18.29 -0.97
C ILE A 208 -8.00 19.01 -2.16
N SER A 209 -8.28 20.32 -2.28
CA SER A 209 -7.82 21.18 -3.39
C SER A 209 -6.29 21.36 -3.41
N PHE A 210 -5.77 21.97 -4.48
CA PHE A 210 -4.33 22.31 -4.58
C PHE A 210 -3.91 23.50 -3.73
N GLU A 211 -4.87 24.26 -3.19
CA GLU A 211 -4.60 25.43 -2.34
C GLU A 211 -4.10 25.02 -0.95
N HIS A 212 -4.46 23.81 -0.49
CA HIS A 212 -4.00 23.29 0.79
C HIS A 212 -2.59 22.72 0.71
N HIS A 213 -1.75 23.15 1.64
CA HIS A 213 -0.37 22.73 1.79
C HIS A 213 -0.23 21.54 2.76
N LEU A 214 0.77 20.69 2.56
CA LEU A 214 1.00 19.52 3.42
C LEU A 214 1.21 19.90 4.90
N LYS A 215 1.84 21.05 5.16
CA LYS A 215 2.12 21.55 6.51
C LYS A 215 0.85 21.78 7.33
N GLU A 216 -0.29 22.07 6.70
CA GLU A 216 -1.59 22.23 7.38
C GLU A 216 -2.07 20.93 8.02
N TYR A 217 -1.62 19.78 7.51
CA TYR A 217 -1.97 18.45 7.98
C TYR A 217 -0.91 17.85 8.91
N GLN A 218 0.15 18.59 9.23
CA GLN A 218 1.20 18.13 10.13
C GLN A 218 0.70 18.10 11.57
N VAL A 219 0.97 16.99 12.27
CA VAL A 219 0.65 16.81 13.69
C VAL A 219 1.89 16.38 14.46
N SER A 220 1.83 16.50 15.79
CA SER A 220 2.88 15.92 16.63
C SER A 220 2.83 14.39 16.57
N LEU A 221 3.98 13.74 16.71
CA LEU A 221 4.04 12.27 16.79
C LEU A 221 3.21 11.78 17.99
N THR A 222 3.31 12.46 19.13
CA THR A 222 2.56 12.15 20.36
C THR A 222 1.06 12.17 20.15
N ASP A 223 0.53 13.18 19.46
CA ASP A 223 -0.91 13.27 19.16
C ASP A 223 -1.37 12.15 18.25
N LEU A 224 -0.58 11.83 17.21
CA LEU A 224 -0.90 10.72 16.32
C LEU A 224 -0.88 9.37 17.07
N GLN A 225 0.09 9.15 17.96
CA GLN A 225 0.15 7.95 18.80
C GLN A 225 -1.10 7.84 19.68
N ARG A 226 -1.50 8.94 20.32
CA ARG A 226 -2.71 9.02 21.14
C ARG A 226 -3.98 8.72 20.34
N MET A 227 -4.10 9.25 19.13
CA MET A 227 -5.28 9.05 18.28
C MET A 227 -5.34 7.66 17.64
N SER A 228 -4.18 7.08 17.31
CA SER A 228 -4.10 5.77 16.63
C SER A 228 -4.04 4.58 17.60
N GLY A 229 -3.62 4.82 18.86
CA GLY A 229 -3.31 3.75 19.81
C GLY A 229 -2.04 2.97 19.42
N LEU A 230 -1.15 3.59 18.64
CA LEU A 230 0.09 2.99 18.15
C LEU A 230 1.31 3.70 18.75
N THR A 231 2.41 2.97 18.88
CA THR A 231 3.74 3.56 19.12
C THR A 231 4.56 3.43 17.85
N PHE A 232 4.97 4.54 17.23
CA PHE A 232 5.70 4.51 15.96
C PHE A 232 7.20 4.60 16.20
N PHE A 233 7.98 3.83 15.43
CA PHE A 233 9.44 3.82 15.53
C PHE A 233 9.96 3.71 16.99
N PRO A 234 9.55 2.69 17.77
CA PRO A 234 9.85 2.61 19.20
C PRO A 234 11.36 2.59 19.54
N LYS A 235 12.24 2.35 18.57
CA LYS A 235 13.69 2.39 18.77
C LYS A 235 14.30 3.80 18.54
N ILE A 236 13.50 4.79 18.15
CA ILE A 236 13.98 6.14 17.80
C ILE A 236 14.28 7.01 19.02
N GLU A 237 13.76 6.69 20.21
CA GLU A 237 14.07 7.43 21.44
C GLU A 237 15.57 7.40 21.79
N LYS A 238 16.34 6.49 21.18
CA LYS A 238 17.79 6.43 21.26
C LYS A 238 18.51 7.39 20.30
N ALA A 239 17.81 7.97 19.33
CA ALA A 239 18.38 8.91 18.38
C ALA A 239 18.32 10.33 18.98
N GLU A 240 19.46 10.84 19.41
CA GLU A 240 19.56 12.23 19.86
C GLU A 240 19.26 13.20 18.69
N GLY A 241 18.53 14.28 18.99
CA GLY A 241 18.38 15.41 18.06
C GLY A 241 17.39 15.23 16.90
N LEU A 242 16.38 14.36 17.00
CA LEU A 242 15.35 14.17 15.97
C LEU A 242 14.77 15.51 15.48
N LYS A 243 14.99 15.83 14.19
CA LYS A 243 14.52 17.06 13.57
C LYS A 243 13.09 16.92 13.02
N ASN A 244 12.39 18.04 12.90
CA ASN A 244 11.14 18.09 12.15
C ASN A 244 11.44 18.02 10.64
N LEU A 245 10.82 17.08 9.93
CA LEU A 245 10.96 16.90 8.49
C LEU A 245 10.71 18.19 7.70
N CYS A 246 9.65 18.93 8.05
CA CYS A 246 9.27 20.15 7.34
C CYS A 246 10.12 21.38 7.68
N LEU A 247 11.11 21.22 8.57
CA LEU A 247 12.17 22.21 8.81
C LEU A 247 13.45 21.87 8.04
N VAL A 248 13.65 20.60 7.65
CA VAL A 248 14.84 20.16 6.89
C VAL A 248 14.55 19.94 5.40
N ASP A 249 13.28 19.75 5.03
CA ASP A 249 12.78 19.67 3.67
C ASP A 249 11.57 20.62 3.51
N SER A 250 11.26 20.96 2.26
CA SER A 250 10.17 21.83 1.86
C SER A 250 8.80 21.43 2.43
N CYS A 251 8.50 20.12 2.51
CA CYS A 251 7.13 19.61 2.65
C CYS A 251 6.17 20.23 1.63
N GLU A 252 6.65 20.52 0.42
CA GLU A 252 5.83 21.04 -0.67
C GLU A 252 5.32 19.89 -1.54
N LEU A 253 4.02 19.90 -1.79
CA LEU A 253 3.39 18.96 -2.72
C LEU A 253 3.46 19.52 -4.13
N MET A 254 3.42 18.62 -5.12
CA MET A 254 3.33 19.03 -6.51
C MET A 254 2.13 19.94 -6.75
N ASP A 255 2.37 21.02 -7.48
CA ASP A 255 1.32 21.90 -7.98
C ASP A 255 0.44 21.21 -9.02
N PHE A 256 -0.64 21.90 -9.40
CA PHE A 256 -1.61 21.41 -10.36
C PHE A 256 -0.98 21.06 -11.71
N LYS A 257 -0.08 21.90 -12.23
CA LYS A 257 0.54 21.72 -13.54
C LYS A 257 1.44 20.48 -13.55
N ARG A 258 2.35 20.37 -12.58
CA ARG A 258 3.30 19.29 -12.44
C ARG A 258 2.60 17.96 -12.18
N PHE A 259 1.57 17.95 -11.32
CA PHE A 259 0.79 16.75 -11.03
C PHE A 259 0.01 16.28 -12.26
N THR A 260 -0.60 17.19 -13.01
CA THR A 260 -1.35 16.86 -14.23
C THR A 260 -0.42 16.27 -15.30
N LEU A 261 0.75 16.86 -15.53
CA LEU A 261 1.76 16.31 -16.44
C LEU A 261 2.19 14.89 -16.05
N TYR A 262 2.40 14.64 -14.76
CA TYR A 262 2.76 13.31 -14.26
C TYR A 262 1.67 12.28 -14.50
N ILE A 263 0.41 12.59 -14.16
CA ILE A 263 -0.71 11.67 -14.34
C ILE A 263 -0.93 11.40 -15.83
N THR A 264 -0.87 12.45 -16.67
CA THR A 264 -1.02 12.30 -18.12
C THR A 264 0.09 11.44 -18.72
N SER A 265 1.34 11.59 -18.29
CA SER A 265 2.45 10.71 -18.71
C SER A 265 2.16 9.24 -18.48
N ARG A 266 1.55 8.89 -17.33
CA ARG A 266 1.16 7.50 -17.05
C ARG A 266 -0.01 7.04 -17.91
N LYS A 267 -1.02 7.91 -18.08
CA LYS A 267 -2.19 7.62 -18.92
C LYS A 267 -1.77 7.35 -20.37
N VAL A 268 -0.83 8.15 -20.90
CA VAL A 268 -0.23 7.98 -22.25
C VAL A 268 0.36 6.59 -22.41
N VAL A 269 1.24 6.15 -21.50
CA VAL A 269 1.87 4.81 -21.59
C VAL A 269 0.84 3.69 -21.63
N SER A 270 -0.26 3.84 -20.88
CA SER A 270 -1.36 2.86 -20.80
C SER A 270 -2.43 2.98 -21.89
N ALA A 271 -2.34 3.98 -22.78
CA ALA A 271 -3.35 4.23 -23.79
C ALA A 271 -3.48 3.05 -24.76
N LYS A 272 -4.73 2.71 -25.10
CA LYS A 272 -5.06 1.58 -25.98
C LYS A 272 -5.52 1.98 -27.38
N THR A 273 -5.90 3.24 -27.57
CA THR A 273 -6.45 3.75 -28.84
C THR A 273 -5.89 5.15 -29.11
N LEU A 274 -5.75 5.50 -30.39
CA LEU A 274 -5.28 6.83 -30.79
C LEU A 274 -6.20 7.94 -30.28
N ALA A 275 -7.52 7.75 -30.39
CA ALA A 275 -8.50 8.73 -29.90
C ALA A 275 -8.32 9.08 -28.41
N LYS A 276 -8.02 8.08 -27.56
CA LYS A 276 -7.75 8.33 -26.13
C LYS A 276 -6.43 9.09 -25.94
N LEU A 277 -5.42 8.76 -26.72
CA LEU A 277 -4.11 9.39 -26.66
C LEU A 277 -4.17 10.87 -27.08
N GLU A 278 -4.89 11.17 -28.15
CA GLU A 278 -5.10 12.53 -28.66
C GLU A 278 -5.97 13.37 -27.72
N LYS A 279 -7.04 12.78 -27.17
CA LYS A 279 -7.86 13.44 -26.14
C LYS A 279 -7.01 13.90 -24.95
N MET A 280 -6.06 13.09 -24.48
CA MET A 280 -5.19 13.47 -23.36
C MET A 280 -4.33 14.72 -23.66
N MET A 281 -3.89 14.92 -24.91
CA MET A 281 -3.15 16.13 -25.29
C MET A 281 -4.10 17.33 -25.41
N SER A 282 -5.30 17.13 -25.96
CA SER A 282 -6.33 18.16 -26.02
C SER A 282 -6.76 18.64 -24.62
N ASP A 283 -6.94 17.73 -23.67
CA ASP A 283 -7.30 18.04 -22.29
C ASP A 283 -6.21 18.88 -21.59
N LEU A 284 -4.93 18.67 -21.94
CA LEU A 284 -3.83 19.49 -21.43
C LEU A 284 -3.85 20.90 -22.00
N GLU A 285 -4.11 21.03 -23.30
CA GLU A 285 -4.21 22.31 -23.99
C GLU A 285 -5.37 23.15 -23.43
N GLU A 286 -6.54 22.54 -23.24
CA GLU A 286 -7.71 23.18 -22.61
C GLU A 286 -7.40 23.64 -21.17
N ALA A 287 -6.59 22.88 -20.43
CA ALA A 287 -6.12 23.25 -19.10
C ALA A 287 -4.98 24.30 -19.11
N GLY A 288 -4.53 24.77 -20.28
CA GLY A 288 -3.43 25.72 -20.42
C GLY A 288 -2.05 25.14 -20.04
N ILE A 289 -1.89 23.81 -20.13
CA ILE A 289 -0.67 23.10 -19.71
C ILE A 289 0.09 22.60 -20.93
N THR A 290 1.28 23.15 -21.14
CA THR A 290 2.22 22.69 -22.17
C THR A 290 2.92 21.37 -21.75
N PRO A 291 2.89 20.32 -22.58
CA PRO A 291 3.67 19.10 -22.33
C PRO A 291 5.18 19.38 -22.21
N ASP A 292 5.85 18.72 -21.27
CA ASP A 292 7.31 18.75 -21.18
C ASP A 292 7.97 17.80 -22.20
N ASN A 293 9.29 17.88 -22.35
CA ASN A 293 10.05 17.04 -23.29
C ASN A 293 9.85 15.54 -23.04
N TYR A 294 9.66 15.15 -21.78
CA TYR A 294 9.47 13.75 -21.39
C TYR A 294 8.12 13.22 -21.87
N LEU A 295 7.03 13.96 -21.57
CA LEU A 295 5.68 13.63 -22.00
C LEU A 295 5.55 13.66 -23.51
N ALA A 296 6.14 14.67 -24.17
CA ALA A 296 6.16 14.76 -25.61
C ALA A 296 6.80 13.51 -26.24
N LYS A 297 7.96 13.08 -25.73
CA LYS A 297 8.62 11.85 -26.19
C LYS A 297 7.71 10.61 -26.01
N LEU A 298 7.14 10.42 -24.81
CA LEU A 298 6.25 9.29 -24.53
C LEU A 298 5.03 9.27 -25.45
N TYR A 299 4.43 10.43 -25.71
CA TYR A 299 3.30 10.56 -26.63
C TYR A 299 3.67 10.11 -28.04
N HIS A 300 4.80 10.58 -28.58
CA HIS A 300 5.25 10.21 -29.92
C HIS A 300 5.52 8.70 -30.03
N GLU A 301 6.24 8.13 -29.06
CA GLU A 301 6.52 6.69 -29.02
C GLU A 301 5.21 5.87 -28.97
N LYS A 302 4.26 6.26 -28.13
CA LYS A 302 2.98 5.56 -28.00
C LYS A 302 2.11 5.70 -29.26
N LYS A 303 2.09 6.88 -29.89
CA LYS A 303 1.36 7.12 -31.13
C LYS A 303 1.83 6.18 -32.24
N GLN A 304 3.15 6.04 -32.39
CA GLN A 304 3.75 5.12 -33.36
C GLN A 304 3.43 3.65 -33.05
N GLU A 305 3.45 3.25 -31.77
CA GLU A 305 3.05 1.90 -31.36
C GLU A 305 1.60 1.57 -31.76
N LEU A 306 0.67 2.50 -31.53
CA LEU A 306 -0.76 2.30 -31.81
C LEU A 306 -1.04 2.28 -33.32
N LEU A 307 -0.41 3.17 -34.11
CA LEU A 307 -0.54 3.17 -35.58
C LEU A 307 -0.08 1.85 -36.21
N LYS A 308 1.01 1.26 -35.69
CA LYS A 308 1.51 -0.05 -36.15
C LYS A 308 0.53 -1.19 -35.81
N LYS A 309 -0.21 -1.09 -34.71
CA LYS A 309 -1.22 -2.09 -34.32
C LYS A 309 -2.52 -2.00 -35.12
N GLU A 310 -2.86 -0.83 -35.62
CA GLU A 310 -4.03 -0.60 -36.48
C GLU A 310 -3.75 -0.90 -37.97
N SER A 311 -2.49 -1.13 -38.35
CA SER A 311 -2.12 -1.48 -39.72
C SER A 311 -2.60 -2.89 -40.11
N PRO A 312 -3.14 -3.13 -41.33
CA PRO A 312 -3.82 -4.38 -41.72
C PRO A 312 -2.99 -5.68 -41.66
N GLN A 313 -1.68 -5.60 -41.47
CA GLN A 313 -0.77 -6.75 -41.50
C GLN A 313 -0.87 -7.70 -40.28
N ASN A 314 -1.63 -7.34 -39.23
CA ASN A 314 -1.82 -8.16 -38.03
C ASN A 314 -3.24 -8.78 -37.88
N GLN A 315 -4.08 -8.73 -38.92
CA GLN A 315 -5.40 -9.37 -38.92
C GLN A 315 -5.48 -10.68 -39.73
N VAL A 316 -4.35 -11.18 -40.24
CA VAL A 316 -4.28 -12.50 -40.90
C VAL A 316 -3.22 -13.33 -40.17
N GLY A 317 -3.68 -14.21 -39.28
CA GLY A 317 -2.86 -15.13 -38.49
C GLY A 317 -3.70 -15.90 -37.51
#